data_AF-A0A0N0TU22-F1
#
_entry.id   AF-A0A0N0TU22-F1
#
_cell.length_a   1.000
_cell.length_b   1.000
_cell.length_c   1.000
_cell.angle_alpha   90.00
_cell.angle_beta   90.00
_cell.angle_gamma   90.00
#
_symmetry.space_group_name_H-M   'P 1'
#
loop_
_entity.id
_entity.type
_entity.pdbx_description
1 polymer ?
#
loop_
_entity_poly.entity_id
_entity_poly.type
_entity_poly.pdbx_seq_one_letter_code
_entity_poly.pdbx_strand_id
1 'polypeptide(L)'
;PGVLEAAVRDVVERHEVLRTVYPARDGEPYQRITDAPEVRVEVEEHVPAGEAQTRATAFARTVIDVTSELPLRVRLFGVEDGSAVLVLLVHHIATDGWSVDRLLGDLDLAYRARAEDRAPDWEPLPVQYTDYTLWQRDLLDAEHDFLGSRLDFWRTALDGAPAETRLPADRPRTTEPGQRRGEVVTTEVDADVHRALGGLARAQRATFFMVVRSALSLALRAAGAGSDLVVGTPVAGRPEEALHDLVGFFVNTLALRTDLSGDPTLGE
;
A
#
# COMPACT_ATOMS: atom_id res chain seq x y z
N PRO A 1 11.18 -24.54 -10.42
CA PRO A 1 12.03 -23.44 -9.86
C PRO A 1 12.61 -22.49 -10.93
N GLY A 2 13.36 -23.00 -11.92
CA GLY A 2 14.04 -22.14 -12.91
C GLY A 2 13.12 -21.25 -13.76
N VAL A 3 11.96 -21.77 -14.18
CA VAL A 3 10.94 -20.98 -14.92
C VAL A 3 10.40 -19.83 -14.07
N LEU A 4 10.11 -20.08 -12.79
CA LEU A 4 9.63 -19.06 -11.86
C LEU A 4 10.70 -17.99 -11.61
N GLU A 5 11.95 -18.38 -11.41
CA GLU A 5 13.04 -17.43 -11.23
C GLU A 5 13.24 -16.54 -12.46
N ALA A 6 13.18 -17.10 -13.67
CA ALA A 6 13.21 -16.33 -14.90
C ALA A 6 12.04 -15.33 -15.00
N ALA A 7 10.83 -15.76 -14.64
CA ALA A 7 9.65 -14.90 -14.64
C ALA A 7 9.76 -13.74 -13.64
N VAL A 8 10.23 -14.01 -12.41
CA VAL A 8 10.46 -12.94 -11.42
C VAL A 8 11.53 -11.98 -11.92
N ARG A 9 12.61 -12.48 -12.55
CA ARG A 9 13.64 -11.62 -13.15
C ARG A 9 13.05 -10.70 -14.21
N ASP A 10 12.21 -11.21 -15.11
CA ASP A 10 11.56 -10.39 -16.14
C ASP A 10 10.69 -9.26 -15.54
N VAL A 11 9.95 -9.55 -14.47
CA VAL A 11 9.13 -8.56 -13.75
C VAL A 11 10.00 -7.49 -13.08
N VAL A 12 11.11 -7.89 -12.47
CA VAL A 12 12.07 -6.98 -11.84
C VAL A 12 12.80 -6.11 -12.89
N GLU A 13 13.08 -6.66 -14.07
CA GLU A 13 13.65 -5.90 -15.20
C GLU A 13 12.63 -4.89 -15.77
N ARG A 14 11.35 -5.27 -15.87
CA ARG A 14 10.26 -4.42 -16.35
C ARG A 14 9.99 -3.21 -15.45
N HIS A 15 9.99 -3.41 -14.13
CA HIS A 15 9.67 -2.37 -13.13
C HIS A 15 10.91 -1.92 -12.38
N GLU A 16 11.47 -0.76 -12.73
CA GLU A 16 12.72 -0.25 -12.15
C GLU A 16 12.67 -0.16 -10.61
N VAL A 17 11.50 0.16 -10.05
CA VAL A 17 11.32 0.28 -8.61
C VAL A 17 11.63 -1.02 -7.85
N LEU A 18 11.44 -2.19 -8.47
CA LEU A 18 11.74 -3.49 -7.86
C LEU A 18 13.23 -3.82 -7.83
N ARG A 19 14.02 -3.12 -8.65
CA ARG A 19 15.50 -3.19 -8.68
C ARG A 19 16.17 -1.92 -8.14
N THR A 20 15.46 -1.14 -7.33
CA THR A 20 15.94 0.14 -6.77
C THR A 20 16.27 -0.01 -5.29
N VAL A 21 17.47 0.43 -4.91
CA VAL A 21 17.90 0.57 -3.50
C VAL A 21 17.94 2.04 -3.09
N TYR A 22 17.88 2.31 -1.79
CA TYR A 22 17.69 3.65 -1.21
C TYR A 22 18.81 4.03 -0.23
N PRO A 23 20.07 4.08 -0.67
CA PRO A 23 21.18 4.53 0.16
C PRO A 23 21.07 6.02 0.49
N ALA A 24 21.84 6.47 1.48
CA ALA A 24 22.03 7.89 1.76
C ALA A 24 23.41 8.37 1.30
N ARG A 25 23.46 9.58 0.74
CA ARG A 25 24.70 10.31 0.46
C ARG A 25 24.66 11.61 1.27
N ASP A 26 25.67 11.81 2.11
CA ASP A 26 25.77 13.00 2.98
C ASP A 26 24.52 13.20 3.88
N GLY A 27 23.86 12.10 4.25
CA GLY A 27 22.63 12.11 5.07
C GLY A 27 21.33 12.14 4.26
N GLU A 28 21.38 12.41 2.97
CA GLU A 28 20.20 12.51 2.10
C GLU A 28 19.94 11.19 1.35
N PRO A 29 18.75 10.58 1.49
CA PRO A 29 18.40 9.36 0.75
C PRO A 29 18.19 9.67 -0.74
N TYR A 30 18.61 8.74 -1.60
CA TYR A 30 18.35 8.81 -3.03
C TYR A 30 18.04 7.44 -3.62
N GLN A 31 17.32 7.43 -4.75
CA GLN A 31 17.02 6.20 -5.48
C GLN A 31 18.22 5.80 -6.34
N ARG A 32 18.68 4.56 -6.18
CA ARG A 32 19.71 3.95 -7.02
C ARG A 32 19.16 2.70 -7.68
N ILE A 33 18.85 2.80 -8.97
CA ILE A 33 18.46 1.66 -9.79
C ILE A 33 19.70 0.76 -10.00
N THR A 34 19.52 -0.56 -9.87
CA THR A 34 20.59 -1.54 -10.08
C THR A 34 20.49 -2.14 -11.49
N ASP A 35 21.61 -2.21 -12.21
CA ASP A 35 21.63 -2.65 -13.62
C ASP A 35 21.54 -4.17 -13.81
N ALA A 36 22.01 -4.94 -12.82
CA ALA A 36 22.00 -6.40 -12.83
C ALA A 36 21.47 -6.92 -11.48
N PRO A 37 20.15 -6.85 -11.23
CA PRO A 37 19.58 -7.31 -9.97
C PRO A 37 19.78 -8.82 -9.82
N GLU A 38 20.42 -9.23 -8.74
CA GLU A 38 20.48 -10.64 -8.38
C GLU A 38 19.14 -11.07 -7.78
N VAL A 39 18.25 -11.57 -8.64
CA VAL A 39 16.96 -12.12 -8.25
C VAL A 39 17.09 -13.62 -8.05
N ARG A 40 16.80 -14.09 -6.84
CA ARG A 40 16.77 -15.51 -6.48
C ARG A 40 15.41 -15.88 -5.93
N VAL A 41 14.90 -17.03 -6.33
CA VAL A 41 13.72 -17.65 -5.70
C VAL A 41 14.20 -18.70 -4.72
N GLU A 42 14.05 -18.42 -3.43
CA GLU A 42 14.38 -19.41 -2.40
C GLU A 42 13.35 -20.54 -2.45
N VAL A 43 13.79 -21.79 -2.44
CA VAL A 43 12.91 -22.97 -2.47
C VAL A 43 13.07 -23.76 -1.19
N GLU A 44 11.96 -24.03 -0.54
CA GLU A 44 11.85 -24.89 0.63
C GLU A 44 10.93 -26.06 0.28
N GLU A 45 11.48 -27.26 0.08
CA GLU A 45 10.72 -28.45 -0.31
C GLU A 45 10.28 -29.27 0.91
N HIS A 46 9.24 -30.09 0.74
CA HIS A 46 8.74 -31.02 1.75
C HIS A 46 8.28 -30.33 3.04
N VAL A 47 7.60 -29.18 2.90
CA VAL A 47 6.99 -28.48 4.03
C VAL A 47 5.75 -29.25 4.48
N PRO A 48 5.62 -29.59 5.77
CA PRO A 48 4.40 -30.23 6.27
C PRO A 48 3.18 -29.35 6.01
N ALA A 49 2.07 -29.93 5.56
CA ALA A 49 0.86 -29.19 5.20
C ALA A 49 0.33 -28.28 6.33
N GLY A 50 0.45 -28.73 7.60
CA GLY A 50 0.06 -27.94 8.77
C GLY A 50 0.99 -26.76 9.10
N GLU A 51 2.16 -26.67 8.47
CA GLU A 51 3.18 -25.65 8.77
C GLU A 51 3.35 -24.61 7.65
N ALA A 52 2.89 -24.90 6.43
CA ALA A 52 3.09 -24.04 5.26
C ALA A 52 2.66 -22.59 5.50
N GLN A 53 1.45 -22.36 6.04
CA GLN A 53 0.95 -21.02 6.33
C GLN A 53 1.79 -20.29 7.39
N THR A 54 2.20 -21.00 8.44
CA THR A 54 3.01 -20.43 9.53
C THR A 54 4.39 -20.03 9.03
N ARG A 55 5.04 -20.88 8.22
CA ARG A 55 6.36 -20.60 7.63
C ARG A 55 6.28 -19.45 6.61
N ALA A 56 5.25 -19.44 5.76
CA ALA A 56 4.98 -18.33 4.85
C ALA A 56 4.78 -16.99 5.59
N THR A 57 4.00 -17.00 6.67
CA THR A 57 3.76 -15.82 7.52
C THR A 57 5.04 -15.36 8.22
N ALA A 58 5.90 -16.29 8.67
CA ALA A 58 7.18 -15.95 9.28
C ALA A 58 8.13 -15.30 8.27
N PHE A 59 8.20 -15.82 7.03
CA PHE A 59 8.98 -15.21 5.96
C PHE A 59 8.48 -13.81 5.59
N ALA A 60 7.16 -13.62 5.48
CA ALA A 60 6.55 -12.31 5.20
C ALA A 60 6.78 -11.25 6.30
N ARG A 61 7.27 -11.66 7.49
CA ARG A 61 7.62 -10.77 8.61
C ARG A 61 9.12 -10.47 8.70
N THR A 62 9.93 -10.97 7.76
CA THR A 62 11.35 -10.62 7.70
C THR A 62 11.53 -9.17 7.28
N VAL A 63 12.64 -8.56 7.72
CA VAL A 63 12.98 -7.17 7.39
C VAL A 63 13.85 -7.15 6.15
N ILE A 64 13.58 -6.21 5.25
CA ILE A 64 14.42 -5.87 4.09
C ILE A 64 15.10 -4.54 4.41
N ASP A 65 16.44 -4.52 4.44
CA ASP A 65 17.19 -3.27 4.51
C ASP A 65 17.25 -2.62 3.13
N VAL A 66 16.29 -1.74 2.85
CA VAL A 66 16.17 -1.06 1.54
C VAL A 66 17.37 -0.19 1.19
N THR A 67 18.30 0.08 2.12
CA THR A 67 19.52 0.85 1.82
C THR A 67 20.55 0.03 1.06
N SER A 68 20.49 -1.30 1.16
CA SER A 68 21.47 -2.23 0.60
C SER A 68 20.86 -3.41 -0.15
N GLU A 69 19.59 -3.72 0.09
CA GLU A 69 18.85 -4.84 -0.49
C GLU A 69 17.74 -4.37 -1.43
N LEU A 70 17.42 -5.20 -2.45
CA LEU A 70 16.25 -4.97 -3.30
C LEU A 70 14.97 -5.02 -2.47
N PRO A 71 13.93 -4.23 -2.80
CA PRO A 71 12.66 -4.19 -2.07
C PRO A 71 11.78 -5.42 -2.36
N LEU A 72 12.36 -6.56 -2.71
CA LEU A 72 11.69 -7.80 -3.09
C LEU A 72 12.47 -9.01 -2.58
N ARG A 73 11.79 -9.93 -1.89
CA ARG A 73 12.25 -11.31 -1.65
C ARG A 73 11.18 -12.30 -2.09
N VAL A 74 11.59 -13.41 -2.67
CA VAL A 74 10.67 -14.44 -3.17
C VAL A 74 11.03 -15.80 -2.60
N ARG A 75 10.04 -16.49 -2.03
CA ARG A 75 10.19 -17.86 -1.55
C ARG A 75 9.04 -18.76 -1.98
N LEU A 76 9.37 -19.95 -2.45
CA LEU A 76 8.45 -21.01 -2.81
C LEU A 76 8.54 -22.13 -1.77
N PHE A 77 7.43 -22.42 -1.10
CA PHE A 77 7.28 -23.53 -0.18
C PHE A 77 6.56 -24.68 -0.90
N GLY A 78 7.27 -25.76 -1.22
CA GLY A 78 6.69 -27.00 -1.74
C GLY A 78 6.14 -27.84 -0.59
N VAL A 79 4.84 -28.11 -0.60
CA VAL A 79 4.13 -28.79 0.49
C VAL A 79 4.08 -30.30 0.22
N GLU A 80 4.16 -31.11 1.27
CA GLU A 80 4.16 -32.58 1.18
C GLU A 80 2.91 -33.17 0.49
N ASP A 81 1.78 -32.45 0.49
CA ASP A 81 0.54 -32.85 -0.18
C ASP A 81 0.54 -32.56 -1.69
N GLY A 82 1.64 -32.04 -2.23
CA GLY A 82 1.81 -31.67 -3.63
C GLY A 82 1.36 -30.26 -3.97
N SER A 83 0.81 -29.49 -3.01
CA SER A 83 0.55 -28.07 -3.18
C SER A 83 1.81 -27.22 -3.01
N ALA A 84 1.72 -25.93 -3.32
CA ALA A 84 2.81 -25.00 -3.11
C ALA A 84 2.29 -23.62 -2.67
N VAL A 85 3.08 -22.93 -1.84
CA VAL A 85 2.83 -21.55 -1.42
C VAL A 85 3.96 -20.67 -1.93
N LEU A 86 3.63 -19.70 -2.77
CA LEU A 86 4.56 -18.67 -3.21
C LEU A 86 4.36 -17.40 -2.38
N VAL A 87 5.43 -16.88 -1.80
CA VAL A 87 5.42 -15.61 -1.08
C VAL A 87 6.32 -14.61 -1.80
N LEU A 88 5.72 -13.52 -2.27
CA LEU A 88 6.43 -12.31 -2.70
C LEU A 88 6.38 -11.31 -1.55
N LEU A 89 7.50 -11.16 -0.84
CA LEU A 89 7.67 -10.12 0.16
C LEU A 89 8.19 -8.88 -0.52
N VAL A 90 7.35 -7.85 -0.63
CA VAL A 90 7.70 -6.57 -1.27
C VAL A 90 7.66 -5.47 -0.23
N HIS A 91 8.72 -4.66 -0.15
CA HIS A 91 8.74 -3.51 0.75
C HIS A 91 7.82 -2.42 0.21
N HIS A 92 6.95 -1.85 1.07
CA HIS A 92 5.96 -0.83 0.68
C HIS A 92 6.55 0.43 0.04
N ILE A 93 7.85 0.69 0.19
CA ILE A 93 8.54 1.78 -0.53
C ILE A 93 8.47 1.63 -2.07
N ALA A 94 8.31 0.39 -2.55
CA ALA A 94 8.29 0.04 -3.96
C ALA A 94 6.91 -0.42 -4.45
N THR A 95 5.90 -0.49 -3.58
CA THR A 95 4.59 -1.04 -3.92
C THR A 95 3.46 -0.47 -3.06
N ASP A 96 2.30 -0.31 -3.68
CA ASP A 96 1.04 0.04 -3.04
C ASP A 96 -0.06 -0.99 -3.35
N GLY A 97 -1.26 -0.79 -2.78
CA GLY A 97 -2.38 -1.71 -2.98
C GLY A 97 -2.80 -1.85 -4.45
N TRP A 98 -2.62 -0.81 -5.27
CA TRP A 98 -2.92 -0.85 -6.71
C TRP A 98 -1.88 -1.68 -7.47
N SER A 99 -0.62 -1.59 -7.06
CA SER A 99 0.50 -2.30 -7.68
C SER A 99 0.42 -3.82 -7.51
N VAL A 100 -0.29 -4.32 -6.50
CA VAL A 100 -0.38 -5.78 -6.23
C VAL A 100 -0.96 -6.54 -7.41
N ASP A 101 -2.09 -6.08 -7.95
CA ASP A 101 -2.74 -6.75 -9.09
C ASP A 101 -1.88 -6.67 -10.36
N ARG A 102 -1.16 -5.56 -10.55
CA ARG A 102 -0.22 -5.38 -11.68
C ARG A 102 0.97 -6.34 -11.56
N LEU A 103 1.58 -6.40 -10.38
CA LEU A 103 2.72 -7.26 -10.08
C LEU A 103 2.37 -8.75 -10.33
N LEU A 104 1.21 -9.18 -9.84
CA LEU A 104 0.74 -10.57 -10.01
C LEU A 104 0.38 -10.87 -11.46
N GLY A 105 -0.24 -9.92 -12.17
CA GLY A 105 -0.55 -10.05 -13.60
C GLY A 105 0.70 -10.22 -14.46
N ASP A 106 1.72 -9.38 -14.25
CA ASP A 106 2.98 -9.45 -14.98
C ASP A 106 3.76 -10.74 -14.66
N LEU A 107 3.72 -11.20 -13.40
CA LEU A 107 4.34 -12.48 -13.01
C LEU A 107 3.66 -13.67 -13.70
N ASP A 108 2.32 -13.69 -13.76
CA ASP A 108 1.57 -14.75 -14.44
C ASP A 108 1.88 -14.79 -15.94
N LEU A 109 1.90 -13.62 -16.60
CA LEU A 109 2.26 -13.49 -18.01
C LEU A 109 3.69 -13.97 -18.26
N ALA A 110 4.65 -13.51 -17.45
CA ALA A 110 6.05 -13.89 -17.59
C ALA A 110 6.27 -15.39 -17.32
N TYR A 111 5.58 -15.94 -16.32
CA TYR A 111 5.68 -17.35 -15.98
C TYR A 111 5.18 -18.24 -17.12
N ARG A 112 4.03 -17.93 -17.72
CA ARG A 112 3.51 -18.68 -18.87
C ARG A 112 4.44 -18.60 -20.07
N ALA A 113 5.00 -17.43 -20.35
CA ALA A 113 5.96 -17.24 -21.42
C ALA A 113 7.22 -18.09 -21.19
N ARG A 114 7.82 -18.01 -20.01
CA ARG A 114 9.02 -18.77 -19.67
C ARG A 114 8.77 -20.28 -19.60
N ALA A 115 7.56 -20.72 -19.24
CA ALA A 115 7.18 -22.13 -19.28
C ALA A 115 7.15 -22.70 -20.71
N GLU A 116 6.97 -21.84 -21.70
CA GLU A 116 7.01 -22.15 -23.14
C GLU A 116 8.38 -21.81 -23.77
N ASP A 117 9.40 -21.56 -22.95
CA ASP A 117 10.77 -21.19 -23.37
C ASP A 117 10.83 -19.93 -24.27
N ARG A 118 9.91 -18.99 -24.04
CA ARG A 118 9.87 -17.69 -24.72
C ARG A 118 9.99 -16.53 -23.73
N ALA A 119 10.43 -15.38 -24.23
CA ALA A 119 10.38 -14.14 -23.46
C ALA A 119 8.91 -13.68 -23.30
N PRO A 120 8.59 -12.95 -22.21
CA PRO A 120 7.30 -12.29 -22.05
C PRO A 120 7.07 -11.32 -23.20
N ASP A 121 5.84 -11.28 -23.71
CA ASP A 121 5.42 -10.35 -24.75
C ASP A 121 4.51 -9.31 -24.10
N TRP A 122 5.08 -8.13 -23.83
CA TRP A 122 4.37 -7.00 -23.24
C TRP A 122 4.78 -5.70 -23.91
N GLU A 123 3.87 -4.74 -23.91
CA GLU A 123 4.21 -3.39 -24.35
C GLU A 123 5.17 -2.73 -23.33
N PRO A 124 6.20 -2.01 -23.81
CA PRO A 124 7.05 -1.22 -22.92
C PRO A 124 6.23 -0.22 -22.11
N LEU A 125 6.58 -0.04 -20.84
CA LEU A 125 5.96 0.98 -20.00
C LEU A 125 6.31 2.37 -20.56
N PRO A 126 5.33 3.29 -20.72
CA PRO A 126 5.58 4.61 -21.30
C PRO A 126 6.43 5.50 -20.40
N VAL A 127 6.44 5.23 -19.10
CA VAL A 127 7.23 5.88 -18.05
C VAL A 127 7.62 4.86 -16.99
N GLN A 128 8.62 5.19 -16.17
CA GLN A 128 9.03 4.44 -14.98
C GLN A 128 8.68 5.20 -13.69
N TYR A 129 8.75 4.53 -12.54
CA TYR A 129 8.47 5.18 -11.24
C TYR A 129 9.43 6.34 -10.97
N THR A 130 10.66 6.25 -11.45
CA THR A 130 11.66 7.31 -11.39
C THR A 130 11.22 8.57 -12.11
N ASP A 131 10.64 8.45 -13.31
CA ASP A 131 10.06 9.59 -14.05
C ASP A 131 8.94 10.27 -13.25
N TYR A 132 8.07 9.48 -12.60
CA TYR A 132 7.04 10.01 -11.72
C TYR A 132 7.64 10.78 -10.53
N THR A 133 8.69 10.24 -9.88
CA THR A 133 9.31 10.93 -8.75
C THR A 133 10.04 12.23 -9.14
N LEU A 134 10.64 12.26 -10.32
CA LEU A 134 11.26 13.47 -10.87
C LEU A 134 10.20 14.52 -11.22
N TRP A 135 9.14 14.11 -11.92
CA TRP A 135 8.00 14.98 -12.21
C TRP A 135 7.37 15.55 -10.93
N GLN A 136 7.17 14.72 -9.90
CA GLN A 136 6.60 15.16 -8.63
C GLN A 136 7.51 16.19 -7.94
N ARG A 137 8.82 15.95 -7.92
CA ARG A 137 9.79 16.91 -7.36
C ARG A 137 9.75 18.23 -8.11
N ASP A 138 9.82 18.18 -9.44
CA ASP A 138 9.83 19.39 -10.27
C ASP A 138 8.51 20.19 -10.12
N LEU A 139 7.37 19.49 -9.95
CA LEU A 139 6.10 20.11 -9.62
C LEU A 139 6.14 20.84 -8.27
N LEU A 140 6.77 20.24 -7.25
CA LEU A 140 6.88 20.80 -5.89
C LEU A 140 7.89 21.94 -5.77
N ASP A 141 8.99 21.88 -6.54
CA ASP A 141 10.04 22.91 -6.55
C ASP A 141 9.62 24.15 -7.34
N ALA A 142 8.71 24.00 -8.30
CA ALA A 142 8.20 25.13 -9.04
C ALA A 142 7.37 26.04 -8.11
N GLU A 143 7.72 27.33 -8.07
CA GLU A 143 6.95 28.39 -7.40
C GLU A 143 5.62 28.63 -8.13
N HIS A 144 4.72 27.66 -8.06
CA HIS A 144 3.40 27.72 -8.65
C HIS A 144 2.37 28.17 -7.61
N ASP A 145 1.62 29.23 -7.92
CA ASP A 145 0.47 29.72 -7.14
C ASP A 145 -0.55 28.60 -6.80
N PHE A 146 -0.61 27.57 -7.64
CA PHE A 146 -1.45 26.39 -7.42
C PHE A 146 -1.04 25.57 -6.18
N LEU A 147 0.26 25.36 -5.92
CA LEU A 147 0.70 24.67 -4.72
C LEU A 147 0.53 25.55 -3.48
N GLY A 148 0.78 26.86 -3.61
CA GLY A 148 0.49 27.84 -2.58
C GLY A 148 -0.97 27.77 -2.12
N SER A 149 -1.92 27.83 -3.06
CA SER A 149 -3.35 27.76 -2.73
C SER A 149 -3.80 26.43 -2.11
N ARG A 150 -3.19 25.30 -2.50
CA ARG A 150 -3.43 23.99 -1.84
C ARG A 150 -2.86 23.94 -0.43
N LEU A 151 -1.67 24.49 -0.21
CA LEU A 151 -1.08 24.59 1.13
C LEU A 151 -1.93 25.48 2.04
N ASP A 152 -2.41 26.61 1.53
CA ASP A 152 -3.28 27.53 2.28
C ASP A 152 -4.63 26.92 2.63
N PHE A 153 -5.21 26.13 1.72
CA PHE A 153 -6.37 25.31 2.02
C PHE A 153 -6.10 24.37 3.21
N TRP A 154 -5.01 23.60 3.18
CA TRP A 154 -4.70 22.64 4.25
C TRP A 154 -4.37 23.32 5.58
N ARG A 155 -3.66 24.46 5.55
CA ARG A 155 -3.41 25.30 6.73
C ARG A 155 -4.73 25.72 7.37
N THR A 156 -5.69 26.15 6.56
CA THR A 156 -7.01 26.59 7.05
C THR A 156 -7.86 25.41 7.53
N ALA A 157 -7.95 24.33 6.75
CA ALA A 157 -8.79 23.18 7.06
C ALA A 157 -8.34 22.43 8.33
N LEU A 158 -7.03 22.42 8.59
CA LEU A 158 -6.43 21.77 9.77
C LEU A 158 -6.08 22.74 10.89
N ASP A 159 -6.47 24.02 10.78
CA ASP A 159 -6.18 25.01 11.82
C ASP A 159 -6.87 24.64 13.15
N GLY A 160 -6.09 24.56 14.22
CA GLY A 160 -6.58 24.14 15.53
C GLY A 160 -7.05 22.67 15.60
N ALA A 161 -6.71 21.83 14.61
CA ALA A 161 -6.99 20.40 14.68
C ALA A 161 -6.29 19.77 15.92
N PRO A 162 -6.91 18.77 16.57
CA PRO A 162 -6.31 18.14 17.73
C PRO A 162 -4.98 17.46 17.36
N ALA A 163 -3.96 17.65 18.20
CA ALA A 163 -2.66 17.00 18.01
C ALA A 163 -2.73 15.46 18.09
N GLU A 164 -3.77 14.92 18.76
CA GLU A 164 -4.01 13.48 18.90
C GLU A 164 -5.50 13.21 19.08
N THR A 165 -6.04 12.25 18.33
CA THR A 165 -7.35 11.66 18.60
C THR A 165 -7.23 10.64 19.72
N ARG A 166 -7.76 10.96 20.91
CA ARG A 166 -7.65 10.09 22.08
C ARG A 166 -8.67 8.97 22.03
N LEU A 167 -8.21 7.74 21.79
CA LEU A 167 -9.02 6.53 21.89
C LEU A 167 -8.91 5.90 23.28
N PRO A 168 -9.90 5.11 23.73
CA PRO A 168 -9.84 4.38 25.00
C PRO A 168 -8.83 3.23 24.89
N ALA A 169 -7.55 3.56 24.98
CA ALA A 169 -6.47 2.60 24.87
C ALA A 169 -6.24 1.87 26.19
N ASP A 170 -6.04 0.54 26.12
CA ASP A 170 -5.75 -0.30 27.31
C ASP A 170 -4.39 0.02 27.95
N ARG A 171 -3.48 0.66 27.20
CA ARG A 171 -2.10 0.93 27.62
C ARG A 171 -1.68 2.33 27.18
N PRO A 172 -0.86 3.03 27.98
CA PRO A 172 -0.33 4.34 27.59
C PRO A 172 0.49 4.23 26.30
N ARG A 173 0.49 5.30 25.50
CA ARG A 173 1.31 5.42 24.29
C ARG A 173 2.79 5.48 24.68
N THR A 174 3.62 4.65 24.06
CA THR A 174 5.09 4.68 24.20
C THR A 174 5.69 5.59 23.14
N THR A 175 6.82 6.23 23.47
CA THR A 175 7.54 7.13 22.55
C THR A 175 8.36 6.39 21.50
N GLU A 176 8.70 5.12 21.72
CA GLU A 176 9.45 4.29 20.77
C GLU A 176 8.51 3.66 19.73
N PRO A 177 8.64 4.03 18.44
CA PRO A 177 7.94 3.36 17.34
C PRO A 177 8.42 1.91 17.18
N GLY A 178 7.54 1.00 16.76
CA GLY A 178 7.93 -0.37 16.37
C GLY A 178 7.93 -1.44 17.47
N GLN A 179 7.70 -1.10 18.74
CA GLN A 179 7.61 -2.10 19.82
C GLN A 179 6.30 -2.91 19.84
N ARG A 180 5.27 -2.50 19.10
CA ARG A 180 3.92 -3.09 19.24
C ARG A 180 3.49 -3.80 17.96
N ARG A 181 3.15 -5.09 18.13
CA ARG A 181 2.49 -5.89 17.09
C ARG A 181 1.06 -5.37 16.90
N GLY A 182 0.66 -5.17 15.66
CA GLY A 182 -0.75 -5.03 15.31
C GLY A 182 -1.43 -6.41 15.29
N GLU A 183 -2.72 -6.42 15.58
CA GLU A 183 -3.60 -7.58 15.40
C GLU A 183 -4.76 -7.15 14.50
N VAL A 184 -5.24 -8.06 13.66
CA VAL A 184 -6.38 -7.83 12.79
C VAL A 184 -7.59 -8.52 13.41
N VAL A 185 -8.61 -7.74 13.72
CA VAL A 185 -9.93 -8.25 14.12
C VAL A 185 -10.87 -8.07 12.94
N THR A 186 -11.34 -9.19 12.39
CA THR A 186 -12.29 -9.19 11.28
C THR A 186 -13.71 -9.30 11.81
N THR A 187 -14.62 -8.49 11.27
CA THR A 187 -16.05 -8.59 11.52
C THR A 187 -16.81 -8.40 10.21
N GLU A 188 -18.00 -8.98 10.12
CA GLU A 188 -18.86 -8.89 8.95
C GLU A 188 -20.02 -7.92 9.22
N VAL A 189 -20.48 -7.25 8.17
CA VAL A 189 -21.66 -6.39 8.20
C VAL A 189 -22.80 -7.12 7.51
N ASP A 190 -23.91 -7.32 8.23
CA ASP A 190 -25.08 -7.99 7.70
C ASP A 190 -25.58 -7.35 6.40
N ALA A 191 -26.06 -8.18 5.47
CA ALA A 191 -26.52 -7.74 4.16
C ALA A 191 -27.64 -6.69 4.23
N ASP A 192 -28.48 -6.75 5.26
CA ASP A 192 -29.56 -5.78 5.49
C ASP A 192 -29.02 -4.42 5.89
N VAL A 193 -28.01 -4.38 6.76
CA VAL A 193 -27.30 -3.15 7.16
C VAL A 193 -26.58 -2.57 5.95
N HIS A 194 -25.86 -3.39 5.18
CA HIS A 194 -25.19 -2.95 3.96
C HIS A 194 -26.17 -2.32 2.96
N ARG A 195 -27.33 -2.96 2.72
CA ARG A 195 -28.37 -2.40 1.84
C ARG A 195 -28.94 -1.08 2.37
N ALA A 196 -29.17 -0.98 3.68
CA ALA A 196 -29.68 0.24 4.30
C ALA A 196 -28.70 1.42 4.15
N LEU A 197 -27.41 1.18 4.40
CA LEU A 197 -26.35 2.19 4.20
C LEU A 197 -26.23 2.60 2.72
N GLY A 198 -26.36 1.64 1.79
CA GLY A 198 -26.42 1.94 0.36
C GLY A 198 -27.67 2.74 -0.04
N GLY A 199 -28.80 2.55 0.64
CA GLY A 199 -30.00 3.37 0.50
C GLY A 199 -29.77 4.80 0.97
N LEU A 200 -29.16 4.97 2.14
CA LEU A 200 -28.81 6.28 2.71
C LEU A 200 -27.86 7.07 1.80
N ALA A 201 -26.82 6.41 1.27
CA ALA A 201 -25.89 7.04 0.33
C ALA A 201 -26.63 7.66 -0.88
N ARG A 202 -27.58 6.91 -1.47
CA ARG A 202 -28.39 7.41 -2.59
C ARG A 202 -29.32 8.56 -2.17
N ALA A 203 -29.97 8.43 -1.02
CA ALA A 203 -30.88 9.46 -0.50
C ALA A 203 -30.16 10.80 -0.26
N GLN A 204 -28.93 10.75 0.25
CA GLN A 204 -28.11 11.93 0.56
C GLN A 204 -27.20 12.38 -0.60
N ARG A 205 -27.30 11.74 -1.78
CA ARG A 205 -26.39 11.98 -2.93
C ARG A 205 -24.91 11.87 -2.55
N ALA A 206 -24.60 11.00 -1.60
CA ALA A 206 -23.27 10.70 -1.10
C ALA A 206 -22.75 9.38 -1.67
N THR A 207 -21.44 9.17 -1.60
CA THR A 207 -20.85 7.86 -1.90
C THR A 207 -20.99 6.92 -0.70
N PHE A 208 -20.91 5.61 -0.94
CA PHE A 208 -20.91 4.64 0.16
C PHE A 208 -19.73 4.87 1.12
N PHE A 209 -18.58 5.28 0.59
CA PHE A 209 -17.41 5.68 1.38
C PHE A 209 -17.73 6.82 2.36
N MET A 210 -18.43 7.86 1.91
CA MET A 210 -18.82 8.98 2.78
C MET A 210 -19.70 8.50 3.94
N VAL A 211 -20.68 7.63 3.67
CA VAL A 211 -21.57 7.06 4.70
C VAL A 211 -20.79 6.21 5.71
N VAL A 212 -19.92 5.31 5.25
CA VAL A 212 -19.11 4.46 6.15
C VAL A 212 -18.15 5.31 6.98
N ARG A 213 -17.55 6.35 6.39
CA ARG A 213 -16.69 7.30 7.10
C ARG A 213 -17.45 8.08 8.17
N SER A 214 -18.67 8.54 7.87
CA SER A 214 -19.52 9.21 8.87
C SER A 214 -19.89 8.26 10.01
N ALA A 215 -20.25 7.01 9.69
CA ALA A 215 -20.51 5.98 10.69
C ALA A 215 -19.28 5.70 11.57
N LEU A 216 -18.09 5.61 10.99
CA LEU A 216 -16.83 5.47 11.73
C LEU A 216 -16.60 6.68 12.65
N SER A 217 -16.82 7.90 12.16
CA SER A 217 -16.61 9.13 12.94
C SER A 217 -17.56 9.18 14.15
N LEU A 218 -18.84 8.82 13.96
CA LEU A 218 -19.81 8.69 15.05
C LEU A 218 -19.43 7.59 16.05
N ALA A 219 -18.93 6.44 15.57
CA ALA A 219 -18.45 5.36 16.44
C ALA A 219 -17.23 5.78 17.27
N LEU A 220 -16.26 6.49 16.67
CA LEU A 220 -15.11 7.02 17.38
C LEU A 220 -15.52 8.05 18.45
N ARG A 221 -16.46 8.96 18.11
CA ARG A 221 -17.05 9.89 19.08
C ARG A 221 -17.72 9.15 20.24
N ALA A 222 -18.52 8.12 19.96
CA ALA A 222 -19.17 7.29 20.98
C ALA A 222 -18.16 6.53 21.85
N ALA A 223 -17.00 6.18 21.30
CA ALA A 223 -15.88 5.60 22.04
C ALA A 223 -15.06 6.61 22.87
N GLY A 224 -15.41 7.90 22.84
CA GLY A 224 -14.76 8.95 23.62
C GLY A 224 -13.67 9.74 22.90
N ALA A 225 -13.59 9.64 21.57
CA ALA A 225 -12.60 10.36 20.76
C ALA A 225 -12.79 11.90 20.70
N GLY A 226 -13.91 12.41 21.21
CA GLY A 226 -14.31 13.80 21.10
C GLY A 226 -15.18 14.08 19.87
N SER A 227 -15.49 15.36 19.65
CA SER A 227 -16.35 15.80 18.52
C SER A 227 -15.57 16.33 17.32
N ASP A 228 -14.32 16.79 17.49
CA ASP A 228 -13.46 17.21 16.38
C ASP A 228 -12.47 16.09 16.04
N LEU A 229 -12.70 15.41 14.91
CA LEU A 229 -11.97 14.21 14.51
C LEU A 229 -11.24 14.42 13.20
N VAL A 230 -9.98 13.98 13.12
CA VAL A 230 -9.22 13.92 11.86
C VAL A 230 -8.93 12.47 11.53
N VAL A 231 -9.50 11.98 10.43
CA VAL A 231 -9.30 10.60 9.96
C VAL A 231 -8.58 10.63 8.62
N GLY A 232 -7.42 9.97 8.56
CA GLY A 232 -6.66 9.80 7.32
C GLY A 232 -7.33 8.78 6.39
N THR A 233 -7.35 9.06 5.09
CA THR A 233 -7.75 8.08 4.07
C THR A 233 -6.71 7.99 2.97
N PRO A 234 -6.30 6.78 2.56
CA PRO A 234 -5.43 6.61 1.41
C PRO A 234 -6.20 6.89 0.12
N VAL A 235 -5.55 7.57 -0.83
CA VAL A 235 -5.98 7.71 -2.21
C VAL A 235 -4.91 7.15 -3.14
N ALA A 236 -5.31 6.55 -4.26
CA ALA A 236 -4.39 5.83 -5.13
C ALA A 236 -3.22 6.67 -5.68
N GLY A 237 -3.42 7.99 -5.82
CA GLY A 237 -2.38 8.91 -6.28
C GLY A 237 -1.91 8.70 -7.73
N ARG A 238 -2.75 8.08 -8.57
CA ARG A 238 -2.50 7.83 -9.99
C ARG A 238 -3.50 8.60 -10.85
N PRO A 239 -3.31 9.91 -11.06
CA PRO A 239 -4.24 10.71 -11.85
C PRO A 239 -4.11 10.48 -13.36
N GLU A 240 -2.93 10.05 -13.82
CA GLU A 240 -2.62 9.86 -15.25
C GLU A 240 -2.70 8.39 -15.64
N GLU A 241 -3.26 8.11 -16.82
CA GLU A 241 -3.41 6.75 -17.36
C GLU A 241 -2.07 6.03 -17.52
N ALA A 242 -1.03 6.78 -17.89
CA ALA A 242 0.34 6.28 -18.00
C ALA A 242 0.86 5.66 -16.68
N LEU A 243 0.24 5.96 -15.54
CA LEU A 243 0.61 5.41 -14.24
C LEU A 243 -0.11 4.11 -13.88
N HIS A 244 -1.15 3.70 -14.61
CA HIS A 244 -2.00 2.59 -14.18
C HIS A 244 -1.31 1.23 -14.18
N ASP A 245 -0.33 1.04 -15.06
CA ASP A 245 0.40 -0.23 -15.22
C ASP A 245 1.73 -0.28 -14.48
N LEU A 246 2.12 0.79 -13.79
CA LEU A 246 3.35 0.79 -13.01
C LEU A 246 3.20 0.10 -11.66
N VAL A 247 4.21 -0.68 -11.30
CA VAL A 247 4.49 -0.99 -9.88
C VAL A 247 5.24 0.19 -9.27
N GLY A 248 4.83 0.61 -8.07
CA GLY A 248 5.45 1.71 -7.33
C GLY A 248 4.61 2.16 -6.13
N PHE A 249 5.11 3.13 -5.37
CA PHE A 249 4.37 3.70 -4.25
C PHE A 249 3.74 5.04 -4.62
N PHE A 250 2.46 5.04 -4.99
CA PHE A 250 1.74 6.24 -5.43
C PHE A 250 0.74 6.76 -4.39
N VAL A 251 0.44 5.94 -3.37
CA VAL A 251 -0.55 6.27 -2.34
C VAL A 251 -0.23 7.60 -1.68
N ASN A 252 -1.23 8.49 -1.71
CA ASN A 252 -1.25 9.70 -0.90
C ASN A 252 -2.27 9.56 0.23
N THR A 253 -2.12 10.32 1.31
CA THR A 253 -3.05 10.31 2.44
C THR A 253 -3.76 11.67 2.55
N LEU A 254 -5.09 11.65 2.54
CA LEU A 254 -5.90 12.84 2.81
C LEU A 254 -6.34 12.86 4.26
N ALA A 255 -6.05 13.96 4.97
CA ALA A 255 -6.52 14.19 6.33
C ALA A 255 -7.94 14.77 6.28
N LEU A 256 -8.93 13.96 6.66
CA LEU A 256 -10.33 14.39 6.59
C LEU A 256 -10.84 14.75 7.99
N ARG A 257 -10.93 16.06 8.24
CA ARG A 257 -11.46 16.61 9.50
C ARG A 257 -12.99 16.65 9.47
N THR A 258 -13.61 16.28 10.58
CA THR A 258 -15.07 16.26 10.78
C THR A 258 -15.39 16.85 12.14
N ASP A 259 -16.30 17.83 12.19
CA ASP A 259 -16.90 18.32 13.42
C ASP A 259 -18.24 17.61 13.66
N LEU A 260 -18.36 16.95 14.81
CA LEU A 260 -19.54 16.24 15.30
C LEU A 260 -20.16 16.94 16.52
N SER A 261 -19.87 18.23 16.69
CA SER A 261 -20.55 19.07 17.68
C SER A 261 -22.06 19.14 17.35
N GLY A 262 -22.90 19.26 18.39
CA GLY A 262 -24.35 19.33 18.21
C GLY A 262 -25.07 17.97 18.07
N ASP A 263 -24.37 16.85 18.23
CA ASP A 263 -24.93 15.49 18.22
C ASP A 263 -25.64 15.09 16.90
N PRO A 264 -24.93 15.16 15.76
CA PRO A 264 -25.54 14.89 14.46
C PRO A 264 -25.91 13.41 14.31
N THR A 265 -26.99 13.18 13.57
CA THR A 265 -27.36 11.86 13.07
C THR A 265 -26.46 11.44 11.90
N LEU A 266 -26.50 10.17 11.50
CA LEU A 266 -25.71 9.68 10.36
C LEU A 266 -26.06 10.36 9.02
N GLY A 267 -27.28 10.92 8.91
CA GLY A 267 -27.75 11.56 7.69
C GLY A 267 -27.43 13.05 7.58
N GLU A 268 -26.97 13.67 8.67
CA GLU A 268 -26.55 15.08 8.74
C GLU A 268 -25.03 15.20 8.50
#